data_AF-A0A950NL07-F1
#
_entry.id   AF-A0A950NL07-F1
#
_cell.length_a   1.000
_cell.length_b   1.000
_cell.length_c   1.000
_cell.angle_alpha   90.00
_cell.angle_beta   90.00
_cell.angle_gamma   90.00
#
_symmetry.space_group_name_H-M   'P 1'
#
loop_
_entity.id
_entity.type
_entity.pdbx_description
1 polymer ?
#
loop_
_entity_poly.entity_id
_entity_poly.type
_entity_poly.pdbx_seq_one_letter_code
_entity_poly.pdbx_strand_id
1 'polypeptide(L)' 'MAYYWVDAGNGVMASMTVYEDRTGEEASNEMAVTWIRENAANLFPHPAEVTPGRVVARG' A
#
# COMPACT_ATOMS: atom_id res chain seq x y z
N MET A 1 -3.00 2.40 16.14
CA MET A 1 -2.63 1.94 14.78
C MET A 1 -1.12 1.88 14.72
N ALA A 2 -0.55 0.76 14.30
CA ALA A 2 0.88 0.65 14.09
C ALA A 2 1.14 0.61 12.59
N TYR A 3 2.03 1.47 12.12
CA TYR A 3 2.40 1.59 10.73
C TYR A 3 3.78 0.96 10.55
N TYR A 4 3.84 -0.08 9.72
CA TYR A 4 5.06 -0.83 9.48
C TYR A 4 5.38 -0.83 7.99
N TRP A 5 6.65 -0.63 7.70
CA TRP A 5 7.23 -0.94 6.40
C TRP A 5 7.89 -2.31 6.48
N VAL A 6 7.65 -3.11 5.47
CA VAL A 6 8.25 -4.43 5.29
C VAL A 6 9.30 -4.31 4.20
N ASP A 7 10.54 -4.66 4.52
CA ASP A 7 11.56 -4.93 3.51
C ASP A 7 11.24 -6.29 2.87
N ALA A 8 10.82 -6.26 1.61
CA ALA A 8 10.51 -7.45 0.83
C ALA A 8 11.75 -8.03 0.12
N GLY A 9 12.93 -7.47 0.40
CA GLY A 9 14.20 -7.81 -0.25
C GLY A 9 14.40 -7.05 -1.57
N ASN A 10 15.63 -7.08 -2.08
CA ASN A 10 16.00 -6.47 -3.37
C ASN A 10 15.63 -4.98 -3.50
N GLY A 11 15.60 -4.24 -2.40
CA GLY A 11 15.23 -2.81 -2.38
C GLY A 11 13.73 -2.55 -2.55
N VAL A 12 12.89 -3.59 -2.48
CA VAL A 12 11.43 -3.46 -2.52
C VAL A 12 10.91 -3.21 -1.11
N MET A 13 10.16 -2.12 -0.98
CA MET A 13 9.47 -1.75 0.26
C MET A 13 7.97 -2.01 0.10
N ALA A 14 7.37 -2.67 1.08
CA ALA A 14 5.93 -2.93 1.12
C ALA A 14 5.30 -2.33 2.38
N SER A 15 4.06 -1.88 2.24
CA SER A 15 3.20 -1.53 3.37
C SER A 15 1.92 -2.35 3.29
N MET A 16 1.33 -2.68 4.44
CA MET A 16 0.10 -3.45 4.52
C MET A 16 -0.87 -2.74 5.45
N THR A 17 -2.07 -2.51 4.96
CA THR A 17 -3.18 -1.93 5.73
C THR A 17 -4.38 -2.85 5.64
N VAL A 18 -5.07 -3.06 6.76
CA VAL A 18 -6.29 -3.86 6.84
C VAL A 18 -7.46 -2.93 7.09
N TYR A 19 -8.51 -3.05 6.29
CA TYR A 19 -9.74 -2.27 6.39
C TYR A 19 -10.90 -3.16 6.82
N GLU A 20 -11.90 -2.57 7.48
CA GLU A 20 -13.12 -3.26 7.88
C GLU A 20 -14.00 -3.61 6.68
N ASP A 21 -13.99 -2.74 5.67
CA ASP A 21 -14.72 -2.92 4.43
C ASP A 21 -13.84 -2.57 3.21
N ARG A 22 -14.36 -2.96 2.04
CA ARG A 22 -13.70 -2.76 0.75
C ARG A 22 -13.67 -1.30 0.31
N THR A 23 -14.66 -0.50 0.70
CA THR A 23 -14.72 0.92 0.32
C THR A 23 -13.56 1.69 0.93
N GLY A 24 -13.21 1.41 2.18
CA GLY A 24 -12.04 2.00 2.85
C GLY A 24 -10.71 1.62 2.19
N GLU A 25 -10.60 0.37 1.74
CA GLU A 25 -9.43 -0.13 1.00
C GLU A 25 -9.27 0.59 -0.34
N GLU A 26 -10.33 0.65 -1.15
CA GLU A 26 -10.33 1.31 -2.46
C GLU A 26 -10.01 2.81 -2.33
N ALA A 27 -10.66 3.52 -1.42
CA ALA A 27 -10.41 4.94 -1.20
C ALA A 27 -8.96 5.22 -0.76
N SER A 28 -8.40 4.35 0.08
CA SER A 28 -7.01 4.51 0.51
C SER A 28 -6.01 4.21 -0.60
N ASN A 29 -6.29 3.22 -1.46
CA ASN A 29 -5.45 2.91 -2.61
C ASN A 29 -5.42 4.08 -3.60
N GLU A 30 -6.58 4.67 -3.91
CA GLU A 30 -6.68 5.84 -4.79
C GLU A 30 -5.88 7.02 -4.23
N MET A 31 -6.01 7.31 -2.93
CA MET A 31 -5.26 8.36 -2.26
C MET A 31 -3.75 8.13 -2.33
N ALA A 32 -3.28 6.92 -2.03
CA ALA A 32 -1.86 6.59 -2.04
C ALA A 32 -1.25 6.68 -3.45
N VAL A 33 -1.94 6.13 -4.46
CA VAL A 33 -1.50 6.19 -5.86
C VAL A 33 -1.44 7.63 -6.35
N THR A 34 -2.44 8.45 -6.02
CA THR A 34 -2.48 9.87 -6.39
C THR A 34 -1.31 10.63 -5.77
N TRP A 35 -1.09 10.45 -4.47
CA TRP A 35 0.01 11.11 -3.77
C TRP A 35 1.37 10.73 -4.35
N ILE A 36 1.62 9.45 -4.65
CA ILE A 36 2.87 9.00 -5.26
C ILE A 36 3.08 9.64 -6.63
N ARG A 37 2.04 9.67 -7.48
CA ARG A 37 2.11 10.30 -8.81
C ARG A 37 2.46 11.78 -8.73
N GLU A 38 1.87 12.51 -7.78
CA GLU A 38 2.04 13.95 -7.65
C GLU A 38 3.35 14.35 -6.94
N ASN A 39 3.82 13.55 -5.98
CA ASN A 39 4.86 13.97 -5.04
C ASN A 39 6.15 13.15 -5.11
N ALA A 40 6.09 11.89 -5.54
CA ALA A 40 7.17 10.93 -5.35
C ALA A 40 7.50 10.10 -6.59
N ALA A 41 6.91 10.40 -7.76
CA ALA A 41 7.07 9.60 -8.97
C ALA A 41 8.54 9.44 -9.39
N ASN A 42 9.37 10.45 -9.16
CA ASN A 42 10.81 10.43 -9.50
C ASN A 42 11.69 9.76 -8.42
N LEU A 43 11.12 9.36 -7.27
CA LEU A 43 11.86 8.70 -6.19
C LEU A 43 11.93 7.18 -6.37
N PHE A 44 11.05 6.62 -7.19
CA PHE A 44 10.96 5.17 -7.41
C PHE A 44 11.26 4.82 -8.86
N PRO A 45 12.07 3.79 -9.13
CA PRO A 45 12.41 3.37 -10.49
C PRO A 45 11.21 2.76 -11.23
N HIS A 46 10.20 2.31 -10.50
CA HIS A 46 9.00 1.66 -11.01
C HIS A 46 7.75 2.22 -10.33
N PRO A 47 6.58 2.17 -11.01
CA PRO A 47 5.31 2.54 -10.40
C PRO A 47 5.01 1.68 -9.17
N ALA A 48 4.29 2.25 -8.21
CA ALA A 48 3.78 1.50 -7.07
C ALA A 48 2.79 0.42 -7.53
N GLU A 49 2.93 -0.78 -6.98
CA GLU A 49 2.00 -1.90 -7.20
C GLU A 49 1.04 -2.02 -6.01
N VAL A 50 -0.23 -2.27 -6.29
CA VAL A 50 -1.27 -2.50 -5.28
C VAL A 50 -1.77 -3.92 -5.43
N THR A 51 -1.68 -4.70 -4.35
CA THR A 51 -2.19 -6.07 -4.30
C THR A 51 -3.34 -6.16 -3.29
N PRO A 52 -4.61 -6.17 -3.73
CA PRO A 52 -5.75 -6.33 -2.83
C PRO A 52 -5.85 -7.76 -2.33
N GLY A 53 -6.27 -7.95 -1.08
CA GLY A 53 -6.40 -9.27 -0.46
C GLY A 53 -7.45 -9.32 0.63
N ARG A 54 -8.20 -10.42 0.70
CA ARG A 54 -9.16 -10.67 1.78
C ARG A 54 -8.43 -11.25 2.99
N VAL A 55 -8.64 -10.65 4.16
CA VAL A 55 -8.20 -11.24 5.44
C VAL A 55 -9.04 -12.50 5.72
N VAL A 56 -8.37 -13.65 5.84
CA VAL A 56 -9.00 -14.95 6.11
C VAL A 56 -8.83 -15.44 7.55
N ALA A 57 -7.92 -14.83 8.31
CA ALA A 57 -7.70 -15.11 9.73
C ALA A 57 -7.23 -13.84 10.46
N ARG A 58 -7.70 -13.65 11.69
CA ARG A 58 -7.22 -12.63 12.65
C ARG A 58 -7.30 -13.20 14.07
N GLY A 59 -6.36 -12.85 14.92
CA GLY A 59 -6.29 -13.25 16.33
C GLY A 59 -6.62 -12.10 17.28
#